data_AF-A0A1I2U3F6-F1
#
_entry.id   AF-A0A1I2U3F6-F1
#
_cell.length_a   1.000
_cell.length_b   1.000
_cell.length_c   1.000
_cell.angle_alpha   90.00
_cell.angle_beta   90.00
_cell.angle_gamma   90.00
#
_symmetry.space_group_name_H-M   'P 1'
#
loop_
_entity.id
_entity.type
_entity.pdbx_description
1 polymer ?
#
loop_
_entity_poly.entity_id
_entity_poly.type
_entity_poly.pdbx_seq_one_letter_code
_entity_poly.pdbx_strand_id
1 'polypeptide(L)'
;MEELDNIKLTEVGTQLLKRLVGERICYFFTESIKVHATDNKVLYWAPEFALGLTKNKQDQSFINISADYRLSDKSSTTYYTFEVEESKTPLRCEKLLQSGKHSEIKVLSSPVLMIEIYQDWNQEFDETIHYDAAIVFYTDARKYMLKVREELIGGVDIILDEATIEAELVDLKLRQSLV
;
A
#
# COMPACT_ATOMS: atom_id res chain seq x y z
N MET A 1 6.58 30.79 5.39
CA MET A 1 6.14 29.44 5.75
C MET A 1 5.69 28.82 4.46
N GLU A 2 6.60 28.13 3.78
CA GLU A 2 6.27 27.44 2.54
C GLU A 2 5.36 26.26 2.89
N GLU A 3 4.20 26.18 2.24
CA GLU A 3 3.37 24.98 2.32
C GLU A 3 4.20 23.83 1.76
N LEU A 4 4.64 22.90 2.63
CA LEU A 4 5.12 21.60 2.20
C LEU A 4 4.06 21.03 1.25
N ASP A 5 4.47 20.74 0.01
CA ASP A 5 3.58 20.16 -0.99
C ASP A 5 3.02 18.86 -0.42
N ASN A 6 1.76 18.90 0.02
CA ASN A 6 1.06 17.71 0.49
C ASN A 6 0.91 16.80 -0.72
N ILE A 7 1.78 15.80 -0.84
CA ILE A 7 1.72 14.82 -1.92
C ILE A 7 0.46 13.99 -1.69
N LYS A 8 -0.59 14.27 -2.45
CA LYS A 8 -1.85 13.54 -2.39
C LYS A 8 -1.74 12.32 -3.31
N LEU A 9 -2.48 11.27 -2.99
CA LEU A 9 -2.78 10.25 -4.00
C LEU A 9 -3.39 10.93 -5.22
N THR A 10 -3.17 10.34 -6.39
CA THR A 10 -3.85 10.80 -7.61
C THR A 10 -5.36 10.76 -7.39
N GLU A 11 -6.11 11.63 -8.07
CA GLU A 11 -7.57 11.62 -7.97
C GLU A 11 -8.14 10.24 -8.36
N VAL A 12 -7.60 9.65 -9.44
CA VAL A 12 -7.94 8.30 -9.89
C VAL A 12 -7.69 7.27 -8.79
N GLY A 13 -6.49 7.27 -8.20
CA GLY A 13 -6.14 6.35 -7.12
C GLY A 13 -7.04 6.54 -5.89
N THR A 14 -7.37 7.78 -5.55
CA THR A 14 -8.31 8.10 -4.47
C THR A 14 -9.70 7.52 -4.75
N GLN A 15 -10.22 7.65 -5.97
CA GLN A 15 -11.53 7.11 -6.34
C GLN A 15 -11.52 5.58 -6.34
N LEU A 16 -10.43 4.95 -6.78
CA LEU A 16 -10.26 3.50 -6.73
C LEU A 16 -10.21 2.99 -5.28
N LEU A 17 -9.49 3.66 -4.39
CA LEU A 17 -9.51 3.30 -2.96
C LEU A 17 -10.88 3.53 -2.33
N LYS A 18 -11.59 4.63 -2.65
CA LYS A 18 -12.96 4.86 -2.16
C LYS A 18 -13.90 3.73 -2.55
N ARG A 19 -13.77 3.17 -3.76
CA ARG A 19 -14.56 2.01 -4.20
C ARG A 19 -14.30 0.75 -3.38
N LEU A 20 -13.18 0.66 -2.66
CA LEU A 20 -12.90 -0.47 -1.79
C LEU A 20 -13.66 -0.39 -0.47
N VAL A 21 -14.12 0.79 -0.06
CA VAL A 21 -14.97 0.93 1.12
C VAL A 21 -16.29 0.19 0.88
N GLY A 22 -16.64 -0.70 1.80
CA GLY A 22 -17.78 -1.64 1.68
C GLY A 22 -17.43 -2.97 1.00
N GLU A 23 -16.29 -3.07 0.31
CA GLU A 23 -15.85 -4.29 -0.35
C GLU A 23 -15.02 -5.20 0.57
N ARG A 24 -14.94 -6.49 0.22
CA ARG A 24 -14.16 -7.48 0.99
C ARG A 24 -12.84 -7.78 0.32
N ILE A 25 -11.73 -7.41 0.93
CA ILE A 25 -10.40 -7.83 0.45
C ILE A 25 -10.21 -9.32 0.79
N CYS A 26 -10.13 -10.17 -0.23
CA CYS A 26 -9.96 -11.60 -0.05
C CYS A 26 -8.49 -12.02 -0.09
N TYR A 27 -7.69 -11.38 -0.95
CA TYR A 27 -6.31 -11.75 -1.23
C TYR A 27 -5.43 -10.52 -1.46
N PHE A 28 -4.17 -10.61 -1.05
CA PHE A 28 -3.07 -9.82 -1.59
C PHE A 28 -2.28 -10.68 -2.57
N PHE A 29 -2.17 -10.24 -3.81
CA PHE A 29 -1.46 -10.92 -4.89
C PHE A 29 -0.15 -10.23 -5.21
N THR A 30 0.88 -11.00 -5.54
CA THR A 30 2.12 -10.45 -6.10
C THR A 30 2.87 -11.52 -6.90
N GLU A 31 3.86 -11.12 -7.69
CA GLU A 31 4.77 -12.06 -8.34
C GLU A 31 5.55 -12.90 -7.32
N SER A 32 6.15 -12.25 -6.33
CA SER A 32 6.96 -12.90 -5.30
C SER A 32 6.82 -12.21 -3.96
N ILE A 33 6.78 -12.99 -2.88
CA ILE A 33 6.76 -12.50 -1.50
C ILE A 33 8.06 -12.92 -0.82
N LYS A 34 8.74 -11.98 -0.17
CA LYS A 34 9.74 -12.31 0.85
C LYS A 34 9.12 -12.12 2.22
N VAL A 35 9.37 -13.08 3.11
CA VAL A 35 8.92 -13.01 4.50
C VAL A 35 10.10 -12.57 5.36
N HIS A 36 9.93 -11.47 6.08
CA HIS A 36 10.91 -10.93 7.01
C HIS A 36 10.33 -11.08 8.42
N ALA A 37 10.75 -12.13 9.12
CA ALA A 37 10.35 -12.39 10.49
C ALA A 37 11.48 -11.99 11.46
N THR A 38 11.14 -11.17 12.44
CA THR A 38 11.96 -10.92 13.64
C THR A 38 11.25 -11.52 14.85
N ASP A 39 11.87 -11.46 16.03
CA ASP A 39 11.28 -12.00 17.26
C ASP A 39 9.91 -11.38 17.60
N ASN A 40 9.66 -10.15 17.14
CA ASN A 40 8.48 -9.37 17.50
C ASN A 40 7.58 -8.98 16.32
N LYS A 41 7.99 -9.15 15.07
CA LYS A 41 7.16 -8.80 13.90
C LYS A 41 7.39 -9.71 12.70
N VAL A 42 6.33 -9.93 11.92
CA VAL A 42 6.38 -10.59 10.62
C VAL A 42 5.91 -9.61 9.56
N LEU A 43 6.79 -9.31 8.61
CA LEU A 43 6.54 -8.42 7.48
C LEU A 43 6.57 -9.23 6.18
N TYR A 44 5.62 -8.97 5.30
CA TYR A 44 5.58 -9.56 3.97
C TYR A 44 5.97 -8.51 2.96
N TRP A 45 7.10 -8.68 2.30
CA TRP A 45 7.60 -7.72 1.31
C TRP A 45 7.31 -8.20 -0.10
N ALA A 46 6.92 -7.26 -0.95
CA ALA A 46 6.78 -7.45 -2.38
C ALA A 46 7.14 -6.16 -3.15
N PRO A 47 7.63 -6.23 -4.40
CA PRO A 47 7.84 -5.04 -5.22
C PRO A 47 6.53 -4.32 -5.55
N GLU A 48 5.51 -5.08 -5.94
CA GLU A 48 4.17 -4.58 -6.20
C GLU A 48 3.16 -5.57 -5.62
N PHE A 49 1.95 -5.10 -5.32
CA PHE A 49 0.88 -6.02 -4.94
C PHE A 49 -0.46 -5.59 -5.53
N ALA A 50 -1.38 -6.55 -5.59
CA ALA A 50 -2.73 -6.36 -6.10
C ALA A 50 -3.77 -6.89 -5.10
N LEU A 51 -4.83 -6.11 -4.88
CA LEU A 51 -5.96 -6.49 -4.04
C LEU A 51 -6.97 -7.30 -4.85
N GLY A 52 -7.28 -8.51 -4.38
CA GLY A 52 -8.38 -9.32 -4.92
C GLY A 52 -9.63 -9.19 -4.06
N LEU A 53 -10.73 -8.68 -4.62
CA LEU A 53 -11.98 -8.40 -3.88
C LEU A 53 -12.99 -9.55 -3.87
N THR A 54 -12.78 -10.58 -4.69
CA THR A 54 -13.69 -11.74 -4.77
C THR A 54 -12.98 -13.03 -4.40
N LYS A 55 -13.77 -13.96 -3.84
CA LYS A 55 -13.33 -15.33 -3.52
C LYS A 55 -13.13 -16.20 -4.77
N ASN A 56 -13.72 -15.81 -5.92
CA ASN A 56 -13.64 -16.55 -7.18
C ASN A 56 -12.58 -15.93 -8.10
N LYS A 57 -11.61 -16.73 -8.56
CA LYS A 57 -10.48 -16.28 -9.38
C LYS A 57 -10.84 -15.94 -10.84
N GLN A 58 -12.04 -16.29 -11.31
CA GLN A 58 -12.41 -16.21 -12.74
C GLN A 58 -13.01 -14.86 -13.17
N ASP A 59 -13.38 -13.98 -12.23
CA ASP A 59 -14.02 -12.69 -12.50
C ASP A 59 -13.46 -11.59 -11.59
N GLN A 60 -12.12 -11.48 -11.57
CA GLN A 60 -11.41 -10.56 -10.68
C GLN A 60 -11.08 -9.25 -11.40
N SER A 61 -11.71 -8.15 -10.96
CA SER A 61 -11.07 -6.83 -11.01
C SER A 61 -10.09 -6.74 -9.84
N PHE A 62 -8.89 -6.26 -10.14
CA PHE A 62 -7.82 -6.06 -9.17
C PHE A 62 -7.55 -4.57 -9.01
N ILE A 63 -7.24 -4.16 -7.79
CA ILE A 63 -6.62 -2.86 -7.53
C ILE A 63 -5.14 -3.11 -7.30
N ASN A 64 -4.32 -2.78 -8.30
CA ASN A 64 -2.88 -2.81 -8.20
C ASN A 64 -2.41 -1.59 -7.44
N ILE A 65 -1.45 -1.80 -6.55
CA ILE A 65 -0.83 -0.75 -5.78
C ILE A 65 0.68 -1.01 -5.80
N SER A 66 1.43 -0.04 -6.29
CA SER A 66 2.89 -0.03 -6.34
C SER A 66 3.41 1.22 -5.64
N ALA A 67 4.64 1.13 -5.11
CA ALA A 67 5.36 2.29 -4.61
C ALA A 67 6.19 2.87 -5.77
N ASP A 68 5.93 4.10 -6.16
CA ASP A 68 6.67 4.80 -7.21
C ASP A 68 7.57 5.87 -6.57
N TYR A 69 8.81 5.96 -7.06
CA TYR A 69 9.81 6.91 -6.60
C TYR A 69 9.74 8.19 -7.42
N ARG A 70 9.61 9.34 -6.75
CA ARG A 70 9.44 10.63 -7.41
C ARG A 70 10.39 11.70 -6.85
N LEU A 71 10.70 12.65 -7.71
CA LEU A 71 11.44 13.87 -7.37
C LEU A 71 10.46 15.03 -7.24
N SER A 72 10.67 15.89 -6.27
CA SER A 72 9.91 17.14 -6.15
C SER A 72 10.31 18.12 -7.26
N ASP A 73 9.33 18.79 -7.85
CA ASP A 73 9.59 19.83 -8.86
C ASP A 73 10.22 21.09 -8.26
N LYS A 74 10.09 21.29 -6.95
CA LYS A 74 10.53 22.50 -6.22
C LYS A 74 11.74 22.29 -5.32
N SER A 75 12.16 21.05 -5.09
CA SER A 75 13.30 20.71 -4.22
C SER A 75 14.06 19.51 -4.79
N SER A 76 15.34 19.37 -4.47
CA SER A 76 16.12 18.15 -4.76
C SER A 76 15.75 16.96 -3.85
N THR A 77 14.56 16.99 -3.25
CA THR A 77 14.05 16.02 -2.28
C THR A 77 13.28 14.90 -2.98
N THR A 78 13.49 13.69 -2.49
CA THR A 78 12.96 12.45 -3.05
C THR A 78 11.79 11.95 -2.20
N TYR A 79 10.76 11.40 -2.82
CA TYR A 79 9.56 10.94 -2.12
C TYR A 79 8.95 9.71 -2.79
N TYR A 80 8.21 8.91 -2.03
CA TYR A 80 7.47 7.79 -2.59
C TYR A 80 5.96 8.09 -2.60
N THR A 81 5.29 7.61 -3.65
CA THR A 81 3.83 7.65 -3.75
C THR A 81 3.28 6.28 -4.09
N PHE A 82 2.07 5.99 -3.61
CA PHE A 82 1.33 4.87 -4.15
C PHE A 82 0.76 5.24 -5.53
N GLU A 83 1.13 4.46 -6.53
CA GLU A 83 0.38 4.38 -7.77
C GLU A 83 -0.71 3.31 -7.61
N VAL A 84 -1.96 3.70 -7.81
CA VAL A 84 -3.13 2.85 -7.60
C VAL A 84 -3.90 2.76 -8.91
N GLU A 85 -3.99 1.57 -9.48
CA GLU A 85 -4.61 1.31 -10.77
C GLU A 85 -5.58 0.14 -10.71
N GLU A 86 -6.66 0.18 -11.50
CA GLU A 86 -7.56 -0.97 -11.68
C GLU A 86 -7.17 -1.76 -12.93
N SER A 87 -7.18 -3.08 -12.82
CA SER A 87 -6.92 -3.98 -13.94
C SER A 87 -7.80 -5.23 -13.87
N LYS A 88 -7.93 -5.93 -15.00
CA LYS A 88 -8.54 -7.26 -15.06
C LYS A 88 -7.54 -8.39 -14.77
N THR A 89 -6.28 -8.04 -14.54
CA THR A 89 -5.16 -8.96 -14.34
C THR A 89 -4.33 -8.44 -13.18
N PRO A 90 -4.00 -9.25 -12.16
CA PRO A 90 -3.19 -8.75 -11.05
C PRO A 90 -1.81 -8.38 -11.61
N LEU A 91 -1.43 -7.11 -11.43
CA LEU A 91 -0.17 -6.49 -11.89
C LEU A 91 -0.02 -6.43 -13.42
N ARG A 92 0.96 -5.64 -13.91
CA ARG A 92 1.41 -5.59 -15.33
C ARG A 92 2.13 -6.90 -15.74
N CYS A 93 1.57 -8.04 -15.39
CA CYS A 93 2.03 -9.36 -15.78
C CYS A 93 1.54 -9.73 -17.18
N GLU A 94 1.79 -8.89 -18.21
CA GLU A 94 1.36 -9.16 -19.59
C GLU A 94 1.93 -10.49 -20.16
N LYS A 95 2.99 -11.04 -19.56
CA LYS A 95 3.63 -12.28 -20.01
C LYS A 95 3.39 -13.53 -19.15
N LEU A 96 2.79 -13.41 -17.96
CA LEU A 96 2.77 -14.51 -16.97
C LEU A 96 1.41 -15.18 -16.76
N LEU A 97 0.32 -14.66 -17.36
CA LEU A 97 -1.02 -15.28 -17.34
C LEU A 97 -1.04 -16.72 -17.89
N GLN A 98 0.05 -17.18 -18.53
CA GLN A 98 0.21 -18.55 -19.01
C GLN A 98 0.93 -19.50 -18.03
N SER A 99 1.52 -19.02 -16.92
CA SER A 99 2.47 -19.80 -16.11
C SER A 99 2.05 -20.14 -14.68
N GLY A 100 0.99 -19.53 -14.13
CA GLY A 100 0.48 -19.86 -12.79
C GLY A 100 1.41 -19.56 -11.61
N LYS A 101 2.52 -18.84 -11.81
CA LYS A 101 3.48 -18.49 -10.76
C LYS A 101 3.17 -17.10 -10.18
N HIS A 102 2.28 -17.05 -9.20
CA HIS A 102 2.10 -15.88 -8.33
C HIS A 102 2.15 -16.34 -6.87
N SER A 103 2.51 -15.41 -6.00
CA SER A 103 2.39 -15.57 -4.56
C SER A 103 1.12 -14.86 -4.08
N GLU A 104 0.41 -15.46 -3.12
CA GLU A 104 -0.80 -14.87 -2.55
C GLU A 104 -0.80 -14.95 -1.02
N ILE A 105 -1.30 -13.89 -0.39
CA ILE A 105 -1.66 -13.87 1.03
C ILE A 105 -3.18 -13.83 1.12
N LYS A 106 -3.75 -14.92 1.63
CA LYS A 106 -5.19 -15.03 1.83
C LYS A 106 -5.57 -14.38 3.15
N VAL A 107 -6.35 -13.30 3.09
CA VAL A 107 -6.79 -12.56 4.28
C VAL A 107 -8.28 -12.68 4.57
N LEU A 108 -9.11 -12.96 3.55
CA LEU A 108 -10.57 -13.13 3.67
C LEU A 108 -11.20 -12.14 4.66
N SER A 109 -10.97 -10.87 4.42
CA SER A 109 -11.41 -9.81 5.32
C SER A 109 -12.92 -9.59 5.31
N SER A 110 -13.42 -9.05 6.41
CA SER A 110 -14.73 -8.39 6.45
C SER A 110 -14.73 -7.14 5.57
N PRO A 111 -15.91 -6.55 5.29
CA PRO A 111 -15.99 -5.31 4.52
C PRO A 111 -15.04 -4.25 5.08
N VAL A 112 -14.31 -3.58 4.19
CA VAL A 112 -13.49 -2.42 4.55
C VAL A 112 -14.43 -1.30 4.98
N LEU A 113 -14.25 -0.83 6.19
CA LEU A 113 -15.06 0.23 6.80
C LEU A 113 -14.46 1.62 6.56
N MET A 114 -13.14 1.69 6.54
CA MET A 114 -12.40 2.93 6.39
C MET A 114 -11.02 2.64 5.81
N ILE A 115 -10.51 3.59 5.04
CA ILE A 115 -9.13 3.57 4.55
C ILE A 115 -8.47 4.85 4.98
N GLU A 116 -7.30 4.75 5.62
CA GLU A 116 -6.50 5.91 5.98
C GLU A 116 -5.19 5.90 5.24
N ILE A 117 -4.78 7.10 4.83
CA ILE A 117 -3.54 7.34 4.13
C ILE A 117 -2.66 8.19 5.04
N TYR A 118 -1.53 7.61 5.38
CA TYR A 118 -0.53 8.17 6.27
C TYR A 118 0.72 8.50 5.48
N GLN A 119 1.46 9.47 5.99
CA GLN A 119 2.77 9.86 5.46
C GLN A 119 3.73 10.15 6.58
N ASP A 120 4.97 9.72 6.44
CA ASP A 120 6.04 10.16 7.33
C ASP A 120 6.18 11.69 7.29
N TRP A 121 6.45 12.27 8.45
CA TRP A 121 6.71 13.69 8.62
C TRP A 121 8.16 13.88 8.98
N ASN A 122 8.92 14.47 8.06
CA ASN A 122 10.26 14.95 8.36
C ASN A 122 10.38 16.41 7.91
N GLN A 123 11.07 17.21 8.71
CA GLN A 123 11.16 18.67 8.57
C GLN A 123 12.61 19.06 8.26
N GLU A 124 12.83 19.89 7.25
CA GLU A 124 14.17 20.29 6.79
C GLU A 124 14.93 21.11 7.84
N PHE A 125 16.11 20.59 8.22
CA PHE A 125 17.32 21.35 8.56
C PHE A 125 18.56 20.60 8.02
N ASP A 126 18.62 20.50 6.68
CA ASP A 126 19.80 20.23 5.83
C ASP A 126 20.26 18.79 5.52
N GLU A 127 19.49 17.71 5.74
CA GLU A 127 19.79 16.42 5.08
C GLU A 127 18.57 15.47 5.02
N THR A 128 18.49 14.71 3.90
CA THR A 128 17.46 13.81 3.33
C THR A 128 16.13 13.60 4.06
N ILE A 129 15.00 13.77 3.35
CA ILE A 129 13.67 13.46 3.91
C ILE A 129 12.89 12.52 2.98
N HIS A 130 12.83 11.24 3.34
CA HIS A 130 12.06 10.22 2.63
C HIS A 130 10.58 10.28 3.04
N TYR A 131 9.66 10.21 2.07
CA TYR A 131 8.23 10.20 2.35
C TYR A 131 7.70 8.78 2.25
N ASP A 132 7.62 8.11 3.39
CA ASP A 132 6.98 6.80 3.49
C ASP A 132 5.47 6.98 3.55
N ALA A 133 4.80 6.54 2.51
CA ALA A 133 3.36 6.46 2.50
C ALA A 133 2.91 5.13 3.12
N ALA A 134 1.84 5.19 3.90
CA ALA A 134 1.14 3.99 4.32
C ALA A 134 -0.36 4.08 4.01
N ILE A 135 -0.94 2.96 3.58
CA ILE A 135 -2.38 2.78 3.45
C ILE A 135 -2.82 1.77 4.51
N VAL A 136 -3.75 2.17 5.37
CA VAL A 136 -4.34 1.30 6.38
C VAL A 136 -5.78 1.02 6.02
N PHE A 137 -6.12 -0.25 5.86
CA PHE A 137 -7.50 -0.71 5.72
C PHE A 137 -8.03 -1.13 7.08
N TYR A 138 -9.14 -0.52 7.47
CA TYR A 138 -9.88 -0.87 8.67
C TYR A 138 -11.05 -1.75 8.31
N THR A 139 -11.19 -2.86 9.03
CA THR A 139 -12.37 -3.74 8.95
C THR A 139 -13.00 -3.85 10.34
N ASP A 140 -14.13 -4.55 10.45
CA ASP A 140 -14.78 -4.78 11.75
C ASP A 140 -13.94 -5.67 12.70
N ALA A 141 -13.02 -6.46 12.15
CA ALA A 141 -12.31 -7.50 12.88
C ALA A 141 -10.80 -7.29 12.96
N ARG A 142 -10.21 -6.52 12.03
CA ARG A 142 -8.77 -6.23 12.03
C ARG A 142 -8.35 -5.06 11.16
N LYS A 143 -7.07 -4.68 11.27
CA LYS A 143 -6.39 -3.73 10.37
C LYS A 143 -5.41 -4.44 9.44
N TYR A 144 -5.19 -3.85 8.28
CA TYR A 144 -4.11 -4.23 7.37
C TYR A 144 -3.39 -2.97 6.94
N MET A 145 -2.06 -2.99 6.96
CA MET A 145 -1.26 -1.85 6.53
C MET A 145 -0.39 -2.24 5.34
N LEU A 146 -0.30 -1.32 4.40
CA LEU A 146 0.66 -1.33 3.31
C LEU A 146 1.60 -0.16 3.57
N LYS A 147 2.89 -0.41 3.73
CA LYS A 147 3.89 0.63 3.95
C LYS A 147 4.89 0.60 2.80
N VAL A 148 5.25 1.76 2.28
CA VAL A 148 6.42 1.84 1.40
C VAL A 148 7.65 1.38 2.17
N ARG A 149 8.49 0.56 1.53
CA ARG A 149 9.71 0.07 2.14
C ARG A 149 10.87 1.02 1.87
N GLU A 150 11.31 1.70 2.92
CA GLU A 150 12.41 2.68 2.91
C GLU A 150 13.71 2.17 2.25
N GLU A 151 14.09 0.92 2.55
CA GLU A 151 15.36 0.32 2.12
C GLU A 151 15.44 0.05 0.60
N LEU A 152 14.31 0.05 -0.12
CA LEU A 152 14.23 -0.41 -1.51
C LEU A 152 13.36 0.50 -2.36
N ILE A 153 13.93 0.98 -3.48
CA ILE A 153 13.17 1.72 -4.49
C ILE A 153 12.07 0.81 -5.02
N GLY A 154 10.81 1.18 -4.74
CA GLY A 154 9.63 0.47 -5.23
C GLY A 154 9.30 -0.82 -4.51
N GLY A 155 9.51 -0.89 -3.19
CA GLY A 155 9.04 -1.99 -2.35
C GLY A 155 7.81 -1.63 -1.51
N VAL A 156 6.93 -2.60 -1.27
CA VAL A 156 5.79 -2.49 -0.34
C VAL A 156 5.88 -3.60 0.71
N ASP A 157 5.80 -3.22 1.97
CA ASP A 157 5.57 -4.14 3.08
C ASP A 157 4.06 -4.25 3.37
N ILE A 158 3.55 -5.47 3.36
CA ILE A 158 2.20 -5.84 3.78
C ILE A 158 2.29 -6.32 5.23
N ILE A 159 1.63 -5.58 6.12
CA ILE A 159 1.62 -5.82 7.57
C ILE A 159 0.22 -6.25 7.99
N LEU A 160 0.14 -7.40 8.65
CA LEU A 160 -1.13 -8.01 9.07
C LEU A 160 -1.30 -8.03 10.59
N ASP A 161 -0.23 -7.79 11.35
CA ASP A 161 -0.22 -7.79 12.80
C ASP A 161 -0.60 -6.41 13.34
N GLU A 162 -1.67 -6.33 14.12
CA GLU A 162 -2.19 -5.05 14.60
C GLU A 162 -1.22 -4.32 15.52
N ALA A 163 -0.51 -5.02 16.41
CA ALA A 163 0.44 -4.38 17.32
C ALA A 163 1.58 -3.72 16.53
N THR A 164 2.05 -4.37 15.47
CA THR A 164 3.03 -3.81 14.53
C THR A 164 2.45 -2.60 13.80
N ILE A 165 1.19 -2.67 13.32
CA ILE A 165 0.53 -1.53 12.66
C ILE A 165 0.44 -0.32 13.60
N GLU A 166 -0.03 -0.51 14.83
CA GLU A 166 -0.12 0.60 15.81
C GLU A 166 1.24 1.21 16.09
N ALA A 167 2.29 0.40 16.20
CA ALA A 167 3.65 0.89 16.44
C ALA A 167 4.17 1.73 15.26
N GLU A 168 3.95 1.28 14.02
CA GLU A 168 4.38 2.01 12.82
C GLU A 168 3.57 3.32 12.63
N LEU A 169 2.31 3.37 13.08
CA LEU A 169 1.47 4.57 12.96
C LEU A 169 1.87 5.73 13.88
N VAL A 170 2.62 5.48 14.96
CA VAL A 170 3.03 6.51 15.92
C VAL A 170 3.84 7.62 15.25
N ASP A 171 4.69 7.24 14.30
CA ASP A 171 5.61 8.16 13.62
C ASP A 171 5.02 8.74 12.33
N LEU A 172 3.82 8.30 11.92
CA LEU A 172 3.19 8.74 10.68
C LEU A 172 2.10 9.77 10.91
N LYS A 173 2.03 10.76 10.01
CA LYS A 173 0.97 11.75 10.00
C LYS A 173 -0.19 11.32 9.10
N LEU A 174 -1.40 11.29 9.67
CA LEU A 174 -2.63 11.09 8.90
C LEU A 174 -2.85 12.24 7.91
N ARG A 175 -3.08 11.90 6.64
CA ARG A 175 -3.31 12.88 5.56
C ARG A 175 -4.71 12.84 5.02
N GLN A 176 -5.28 11.65 4.92
CA GLN A 176 -6.60 11.46 4.34
C GLN A 176 -7.27 10.24 4.94
N SER A 177 -8.56 10.39 5.24
CA SER A 177 -9.45 9.31 5.62
C SER A 177 -10.55 9.18 4.57
N LEU A 178 -10.83 7.94 4.17
CA LEU A 178 -11.85 7.56 3.20
C LEU A 178 -12.87 6.69 3.95
N VAL A 179 -14.12 7.16 4.00
CA VAL A 179 -15.27 6.53 4.66
C VAL A 179 -16.46 6.49 3.71
#